data_AF-A0A957M2V0-F1
#
_entry.id   AF-A0A957M2V0-F1
#
_cell.length_a   1.000
_cell.length_b   1.000
_cell.length_c   1.000
_cell.angle_alpha   90.00
_cell.angle_beta   90.00
_cell.angle_gamma   90.00
#
_symmetry.space_group_name_H-M   'P 1'
#
loop_
_entity.id
_entity.type
_entity.pdbx_description
1 polymer ?
#
loop_
_entity_poly.entity_id
_entity_poly.type
_entity_poly.pdbx_seq_one_letter_code
_entity_poly.pdbx_strand_id
1 'polypeptide(L)' 'VAAQRNQGVGTAIIAALLDACARRQIMAIAGCWYYNHLSKKTLEKAGMLTQTRLLKVSY' A
#
# COMPACT_ATOMS: atom_id res chain seq x y z
N VAL A 1 -7.44 4.43 -16.48
CA VAL A 1 -7.12 4.23 -15.04
C VAL A 1 -8.14 4.88 -14.11
N ALA A 2 -8.64 6.09 -14.37
CA ALA A 2 -9.66 6.73 -13.51
C ALA A 2 -10.97 5.93 -13.42
N ALA A 3 -11.39 5.27 -14.51
CA ALA A 3 -12.62 4.49 -14.58
C ALA A 3 -12.67 3.29 -13.61
N GLN A 4 -11.51 2.78 -13.17
CA GLN A 4 -11.41 1.63 -12.27
C GLN A 4 -11.17 2.04 -10.79
N ARG A 5 -11.26 3.33 -10.47
CA ARG A 5 -11.05 3.83 -9.10
C ARG A 5 -12.19 3.41 -8.19
N ASN A 6 -11.87 3.26 -6.90
CA ASN A 6 -12.83 2.94 -5.82
C ASN A 6 -13.55 1.58 -5.98
N GLN A 7 -13.15 0.73 -6.93
CA GLN A 7 -13.71 -0.61 -7.12
C GLN A 7 -12.97 -1.69 -6.31
N GLY A 8 -12.03 -1.30 -5.43
CA GLY A 8 -11.27 -2.25 -4.61
C GLY A 8 -10.13 -2.97 -5.33
N VAL A 9 -9.95 -2.75 -6.63
CA VAL A 9 -8.88 -3.38 -7.45
C VAL A 9 -7.50 -3.22 -6.82
N GLY A 10 -7.14 -2.01 -6.36
CA GLY A 10 -5.86 -1.77 -5.71
C GLY A 10 -5.67 -2.58 -4.42
N THR A 11 -6.71 -2.69 -3.60
CA THR A 11 -6.68 -3.50 -2.37
C THR A 11 -6.52 -4.98 -2.69
N ALA A 12 -7.25 -5.49 -3.70
CA ALA A 12 -7.16 -6.87 -4.12
C ALA A 12 -5.75 -7.23 -4.64
N ILE A 13 -5.15 -6.35 -5.44
CA ILE A 13 -3.78 -6.53 -5.93
C ILE A 13 -2.78 -6.57 -4.77
N ILE A 14 -2.85 -5.62 -3.84
CA ILE A 14 -1.93 -5.59 -2.68
C ILE A 14 -2.12 -6.84 -1.82
N ALA A 15 -3.35 -7.25 -1.53
CA ALA A 15 -3.63 -8.45 -0.74
C ALA A 15 -3.04 -9.71 -1.40
N ALA A 16 -3.16 -9.86 -2.72
CA ALA A 16 -2.58 -10.98 -3.45
C ALA A 16 -1.03 -10.96 -3.41
N LEU A 17 -0.42 -9.77 -3.47
CA LEU A 17 1.03 -9.62 -3.33
C LEU A 17 1.51 -9.95 -1.92
N LEU A 18 0.77 -9.52 -0.88
CA LEU A 18 1.06 -9.87 0.50
C LEU A 18 1.04 -11.39 0.71
N ASP A 19 0.03 -12.07 0.18
CA ASP A 19 -0.04 -13.54 0.22
C ASP A 19 1.14 -14.20 -0.51
N ALA A 20 1.50 -13.70 -1.69
CA ALA A 20 2.65 -14.20 -2.44
C ALA A 20 3.98 -14.02 -1.69
N CYS A 21 4.16 -12.89 -0.99
CA CYS A 21 5.30 -12.65 -0.12
C CYS A 21 5.28 -13.58 1.10
N ALA A 22 4.13 -13.75 1.76
CA ALA A 22 3.97 -14.64 2.92
C ALA A 22 4.32 -16.09 2.58
N ARG A 23 3.84 -16.61 1.43
CA ARG A 23 4.19 -17.94 0.92
C ARG A 23 5.69 -18.13 0.69
N ARG A 24 6.43 -17.04 0.45
CA ARG A 24 7.89 -17.04 0.26
C ARG A 24 8.66 -16.70 1.53
N GLN A 25 7.98 -16.52 2.67
CA GLN A 25 8.57 -16.07 3.93
C GLN A 25 9.30 -14.71 3.79
N ILE A 26 8.80 -13.85 2.90
CA ILE A 26 9.34 -12.49 2.67
C ILE A 26 8.42 -11.50 3.38
N MET A 27 9.01 -10.64 4.21
CA MET A 27 8.30 -9.52 4.80
C MET A 27 8.02 -8.46 3.73
N ALA A 28 6.74 -8.29 3.37
CA ALA A 28 6.34 -7.27 2.44
C ALA A 28 6.35 -5.88 3.10
N ILE A 29 7.00 -4.92 2.45
CA ILE A 29 7.04 -3.51 2.87
C ILE A 29 6.50 -2.67 1.72
N ALA A 30 5.55 -1.78 2.02
CA ALA A 30 5.03 -0.82 1.06
C ALA A 30 4.84 0.54 1.73
N GLY A 31 5.06 1.60 0.95
CA GLY A 31 4.86 2.97 1.38
C GLY A 31 4.12 3.76 0.30
N CYS A 32 3.53 4.87 0.71
CA CYS A 32 2.96 5.84 -0.22
C CYS A 32 3.37 7.26 0.20
N TRP A 33 3.28 8.19 -0.73
CA TRP A 33 3.49 9.60 -0.42
C TRP A 33 2.48 10.09 0.63
N TYR A 34 2.92 10.96 1.54
CA TYR A 34 2.16 11.40 2.70
C TYR A 34 0.76 11.95 2.34
N TYR A 35 0.68 12.77 1.29
CA TYR A 35 -0.57 13.38 0.85
C TYR A 35 -1.46 12.45 0.01
N ASN A 36 -0.99 11.25 -0.36
CA ASN A 36 -1.80 10.29 -1.09
C ASN A 36 -2.64 9.42 -0.14
N HIS A 37 -3.63 10.06 0.47
CA HIS A 37 -4.54 9.43 1.43
C HIS A 37 -5.31 8.24 0.84
N LEU A 38 -5.59 8.25 -0.48
CA LEU A 38 -6.28 7.14 -1.15
C LEU A 38 -5.41 5.89 -1.25
N SER A 39 -4.12 6.06 -1.56
CA SER A 39 -3.16 4.95 -1.50
C SER A 39 -2.95 4.46 -0.07
N LYS A 40 -2.85 5.37 0.92
CA LYS A 40 -2.78 5.01 2.34
C LYS A 40 -3.95 4.10 2.74
N LYS A 41 -5.19 4.52 2.43
CA LYS A 41 -6.41 3.75 2.70
C LYS A 41 -6.41 2.40 1.99
N THR A 42 -5.85 2.33 0.78
CA THR A 42 -5.75 1.07 0.02
C THR A 42 -4.82 0.07 0.71
N LEU A 43 -3.66 0.53 1.20
CA LEU A 43 -2.70 -0.29 1.94
C LEU A 43 -3.27 -0.76 3.28
N GLU A 44 -3.92 0.14 4.01
CA GLU A 44 -4.57 -0.17 5.30
C GLU A 44 -5.71 -1.19 5.13
N LYS A 45 -6.54 -1.03 4.11
CA LYS A 45 -7.60 -1.99 3.79
C LYS A 45 -7.07 -3.36 3.37
N ALA A 46 -5.86 -3.43 2.81
CA ALA A 46 -5.20 -4.68 2.47
C ALA A 46 -4.52 -5.36 3.69
N GLY A 47 -4.59 -4.76 4.88
CA GLY A 47 -4.04 -5.31 6.12
C GLY A 47 -2.65 -4.78 6.50
N MET A 48 -2.13 -3.76 5.81
CA MET A 48 -0.84 -3.16 6.14
C MET A 48 -0.97 -2.04 7.18
N LEU A 49 0.03 -1.89 8.05
CA LEU A 49 0.09 -0.82 9.05
C LEU A 49 1.03 0.32 8.60
N THR A 50 0.62 1.56 8.83
CA THR A 50 1.41 2.76 8.46
C THR A 50 2.10 3.40 9.66
N GLN A 51 3.10 2.71 10.23
CA GLN A 51 3.79 3.15 11.44
C GLN A 51 4.81 4.29 11.21
N THR A 52 5.34 4.43 9.99
CA THR A 52 6.44 5.37 9.69
C THR A 52 6.04 6.38 8.60
N ARG A 53 6.82 7.46 8.46
CA ARG A 53 6.65 8.51 7.44
C ARG A 53 7.99 8.82 6.78
N LEU A 54 7.99 9.05 5.47
CA LEU A 54 9.18 9.48 4.74
C LEU A 54 9.30 11.01 4.84
N LEU A 55 10.43 11.48 5.37
CA LEU A 55 10.78 12.90 5.45
C LEU A 55 11.81 13.22 4.35
N LYS A 56 11.55 14.26 3.56
CA LYS A 56 12.50 14.77 2.55
C LYS A 56 13.07 16.10 3.05
N VAL A 57 14.39 16.20 3.12
CA VAL A 57 15.13 17.42 3.52
C VAL A 57 15.98 17.88 2.33
N SER A 58 16.03 19.19 2.09
CA SER A 58 16.88 19.82 1.07
C SER A 58 17.44 21.14 1.61
N TYR A 59 18.69 21.47 1.23
CA TYR A 59 19.42 22.67 1.62
C TYR A 59 19.60 23.60 0.42
#